data_AF-F6FQR5-F1
#
_entry.id   AF-F6FQR5-F1
#
_cell.length_a   1.000
_cell.length_b   1.000
_cell.length_c   1.000
_cell.angle_alpha   90.00
_cell.angle_beta   90.00
_cell.angle_gamma   90.00
#
_symmetry.space_group_name_H-M   'P 1'
#
loop_
_entity.id
_entity.type
_entity.pdbx_description
1 polymer ?
#
loop_
_entity_poly.entity_id
_entity_poly.type
_entity_poly.pdbx_seq_one_letter_code
_entity_poly.pdbx_strand_id
1 'polypeptide(L)' 'MSDFQVNRRNRQEPSGTLFGRVIVAFVLFAGGLVLIGVGSAAEEPLGPFLFVGGILAVGLGFGLPMIGGYERLGSKQH' A
#
# COMPACT_ATOMS: atom_id res chain seq x y z
N MET A 1 -14.05 26.52 35.57
CA MET A 1 -14.24 26.16 34.15
C MET A 1 -12.98 25.45 33.71
N SER A 2 -13.03 24.13 33.58
CA SER A 2 -11.89 23.33 33.12
C SER A 2 -11.64 23.61 31.65
N ASP A 3 -10.46 24.11 31.31
CA ASP A 3 -9.99 24.17 29.94
C ASP A 3 -9.96 22.75 29.37
N PHE A 4 -11.06 22.37 28.71
CA PHE A 4 -11.07 21.25 27.79
C PHE A 4 -10.24 21.67 26.58
N GLN A 5 -8.92 21.55 26.69
CA GLN A 5 -8.08 21.43 25.50
C GLN A 5 -8.45 20.12 24.82
N VAL A 6 -9.52 20.18 24.02
CA VAL A 6 -9.83 19.20 22.99
C VAL A 6 -8.59 19.14 22.12
N ASN A 7 -7.79 18.10 22.33
CA ASN A 7 -6.57 17.80 21.59
C ASN A 7 -6.90 17.87 20.10
N ARG A 8 -6.69 19.03 19.46
CA ARG A 8 -6.83 19.16 18.02
C ARG A 8 -5.74 18.26 17.45
N ARG A 9 -6.12 17.06 17.02
CA ARG A 9 -5.25 16.13 16.29
C ARG A 9 -4.96 16.73 14.91
N ASN A 10 -4.30 17.88 14.88
CA ASN A 10 -3.84 18.52 13.65
C ASN A 10 -2.42 18.03 13.36
N ARG A 11 -2.31 16.73 13.14
CA ARG A 11 -1.21 16.19 12.35
C ARG A 11 -1.85 15.44 11.21
N GLN A 12 -2.52 16.22 10.35
CA GLN A 12 -2.82 15.80 9.00
C GLN A 12 -1.49 15.32 8.43
N GLU A 13 -1.35 14.01 8.26
CA GLU A 13 -0.30 13.50 7.38
C GLU A 13 -0.45 14.25 6.06
N PRO A 14 0.66 14.66 5.41
CA PRO A 14 0.58 15.38 4.14
C PRO A 14 -0.36 14.60 3.22
N SER A 15 -1.51 15.17 2.88
CA SER A 15 -2.57 14.44 2.16
C SER A 15 -2.03 13.85 0.85
N GLY A 16 -1.04 14.52 0.25
CA GLY A 16 -0.32 14.05 -0.93
C GLY A 16 0.44 12.74 -0.72
N THR A 17 1.01 12.48 0.46
CA THR A 17 1.73 11.21 0.73
C THR A 17 0.75 10.04 0.82
N LEU A 18 -0.38 10.22 1.50
CA LEU A 18 -1.44 9.22 1.56
C LEU A 18 -2.02 8.94 0.17
N PHE A 19 -2.30 10.00 -0.58
CA PHE A 19 -2.82 9.88 -1.95
C PHE A 19 -1.83 9.16 -2.88
N GLY A 20 -0.54 9.47 -2.78
CA GLY A 20 0.51 8.78 -3.52
C GLY A 20 0.58 7.29 -3.19
N ARG A 21 0.50 6.91 -1.91
CA ARG A 21 0.46 5.49 -1.49
C ARG A 21 -0.76 4.76 -2.04
N VAL A 22 -1.92 5.40 -2.05
CA VAL A 22 -3.16 4.82 -2.60
C VAL A 22 -3.05 4.62 -4.10
N ILE A 23 -2.51 5.60 -4.85
CA ILE A 23 -2.31 5.46 -6.30
C ILE A 23 -1.35 4.30 -6.59
N VAL A 24 -0.21 4.24 -5.90
CA VAL A 24 0.78 3.17 -6.10
C VAL A 24 0.16 1.80 -5.79
N ALA A 25 -0.58 1.68 -4.68
CA ALA A 25 -1.30 0.46 -4.34
C ALA A 25 -2.34 0.06 -5.39
N PHE A 26 -3.09 1.03 -5.91
CA PHE A 26 -4.09 0.80 -6.95
C PHE A 26 -3.46 0.29 -8.25
N VAL A 27 -2.34 0.90 -8.67
CA VAL A 27 -1.61 0.47 -9.87
C VAL A 27 -1.03 -0.94 -9.69
N LEU A 28 -0.44 -1.24 -8.53
CA LEU A 28 0.05 -2.58 -8.20
C LEU A 28 -1.07 -3.63 -8.21
N PHE A 29 -2.23 -3.27 -7.66
CA PHE A 29 -3.40 -4.15 -7.64
C PHE A 29 -3.94 -4.42 -9.04
N ALA A 30 -4.24 -3.35 -9.80
CA ALA A 30 -4.78 -3.48 -11.16
C ALA A 30 -3.78 -4.18 -12.09
N GLY A 31 -2.50 -3.81 -12.04
CA GLY A 31 -1.44 -4.47 -12.79
C GLY A 31 -1.28 -5.94 -12.40
N GLY A 32 -1.39 -6.27 -11.12
CA GLY A 32 -1.35 -7.65 -10.63
C GLY A 32 -2.52 -8.49 -11.16
N LEU A 33 -3.74 -7.96 -11.18
CA LEU A 33 -4.91 -8.64 -11.77
C LEU A 33 -4.71 -8.90 -13.28
N VAL A 34 -4.16 -7.93 -14.00
CA VAL A 34 -3.83 -8.09 -15.42
C VAL A 34 -2.77 -9.18 -15.60
N LEU A 35 -1.72 -9.20 -14.78
CA LEU A 35 -0.68 -10.24 -14.84
C LEU A 35 -1.24 -11.64 -14.55
N ILE A 36 -2.15 -11.76 -13.58
CA ILE A 36 -2.84 -13.02 -13.28
C ILE A 36 -3.64 -13.49 -14.50
N GLY A 37 -4.42 -12.60 -15.14
CA GLY A 37 -5.22 -12.94 -16.31
C GLY A 37 -4.37 -13.31 -17.54
N VAL A 38 -3.27 -12.60 -17.77
CA VAL A 38 -2.33 -12.93 -18.86
C VAL A 38 -1.62 -14.24 -18.56
N GLY A 39 -1.14 -14.45 -17.33
CA GLY A 39 -0.44 -15.66 -16.92
C GLY A 39 -1.33 -16.91 -16.94
N SER A 40 -2.63 -16.78 -16.63
CA SER A 40 -3.58 -17.91 -16.69
C SER A 40 -3.97 -18.32 -18.11
N ALA A 41 -3.86 -17.40 -19.08
CA ALA A 41 -4.16 -17.64 -20.48
C ALA A 41 -2.90 -17.90 -21.35
N ALA A 42 -1.70 -17.77 -20.79
CA ALA A 42 -0.46 -17.96 -21.51
C ALA A 42 -0.14 -19.45 -21.70
N GLU A 43 0.01 -19.88 -22.95
CA GLU A 43 0.55 -21.22 -23.29
C GLU A 43 2.09 -21.25 -23.29
N GLU A 44 2.72 -20.07 -23.25
CA GLU A 44 4.16 -19.90 -23.16
C GLU A 44 4.69 -20.33 -21.78
N PRO A 45 5.95 -20.82 -21.69
CA PRO A 45 6.56 -21.25 -20.42
C PRO A 45 6.60 -20.18 -19.32
N LEU A 46 6.44 -18.90 -19.70
CA LEU A 46 6.40 -17.76 -18.79
C LEU A 46 5.07 -17.61 -18.04
N GLY A 47 4.00 -18.29 -18.46
CA GLY A 47 2.66 -18.17 -17.86
C GLY A 47 2.63 -18.33 -16.33
N PRO A 48 3.22 -19.39 -15.76
CA PRO A 48 3.29 -19.57 -14.31
C PRO A 48 4.02 -18.43 -13.59
N PHE A 49 5.09 -17.89 -14.18
CA PHE A 49 5.84 -16.78 -13.60
C PHE A 49 5.04 -15.48 -13.62
N LEU A 50 4.29 -15.21 -14.70
CA LEU A 50 3.40 -14.05 -14.80
C LEU A 50 2.23 -14.16 -13.80
N PHE A 51 1.68 -15.35 -13.63
CA PHE A 51 0.62 -15.61 -12.67
C PHE A 51 1.08 -15.38 -11.23
N VAL A 52 2.22 -15.98 -10.84
CA VAL A 52 2.80 -15.80 -9.49
C VAL A 52 3.24 -14.34 -9.29
N GLY A 53 3.84 -13.72 -10.29
CA GLY A 53 4.21 -12.31 -10.26
C GLY A 53 3.00 -11.40 -10.04
N GLY A 54 1.86 -11.72 -10.63
CA GLY A 54 0.60 -11.00 -10.42
C GLY A 54 0.07 -11.13 -8.99
N ILE A 55 0.14 -12.33 -8.39
CA ILE A 55 -0.23 -12.53 -6.98
C ILE A 55 0.67 -11.70 -6.05
N LEU A 56 1.98 -11.70 -6.30
CA LEU A 56 2.93 -10.89 -5.53
C LEU A 56 2.65 -9.40 -5.66
N ALA A 57 2.35 -8.92 -6.87
CA ALA A 57 1.98 -7.53 -7.13
C ALA A 57 0.70 -7.11 -6.37
N VAL A 58 -0.34 -7.97 -6.37
CA VAL A 58 -1.56 -7.76 -5.59
C VAL A 58 -1.25 -7.68 -4.10
N GLY A 59 -0.45 -8.62 -3.56
CA GLY A 59 -0.06 -8.63 -2.15
C GLY A 59 0.71 -7.37 -1.73
N LEU A 60 1.65 -6.91 -2.57
CA LEU A 60 2.39 -5.67 -2.35
C LEU A 60 1.50 -4.43 -2.38
N GLY A 61 0.46 -4.42 -3.21
CA GLY A 61 -0.56 -3.36 -3.23
C GLY A 61 -1.24 -3.16 -1.87
N PHE A 62 -1.49 -4.24 -1.13
CA PHE A 62 -2.04 -4.16 0.23
C PHE A 62 -1.00 -3.84 1.30
N GLY A 63 0.27 -4.25 1.11
CA GLY A 63 1.35 -4.04 2.09
C GLY A 63 1.97 -2.64 2.09
N LEU A 64 2.15 -2.02 0.91
CA LEU A 64 2.83 -0.72 0.77
C LEU A 64 2.16 0.45 1.52
N PRO A 65 0.82 0.59 1.53
CA PRO A 65 0.15 1.66 2.25
C PRO A 65 0.47 1.71 3.76
N MET A 66 0.88 0.58 4.35
CA MET A 66 1.18 0.48 5.78
C MET A 66 2.62 0.89 6.15
N ILE A 67 3.55 1.01 5.19
CA ILE A 67 5.01 1.13 5.42
C ILE A 67 5.50 2.44 6.10
N GLY A 68 4.61 3.34 6.53
CA GLY A 68 4.98 4.55 7.28
C GLY A 68 4.18 4.80 8.55
N GLY A 69 3.36 3.85 9.00
CA GLY A 69 2.59 3.99 10.25
C GLY A 69 3.44 3.80 11.51
N TYR A 70 4.64 3.21 11.38
CA TYR A 70 5.46 2.74 12.50
C TYR A 70 6.43 3.78 13.06
N GLU A 71 6.78 4.82 12.28
CA GLU A 71 7.80 5.82 12.68
C GLU A 71 7.39 6.71 13.86
N ARG A 72 6.13 6.65 14.32
CA ARG A 72 5.66 7.44 15.48
C ARG A 72 5.70 6.70 16.82
N LEU A 73 5.99 5.40 16.84
CA LEU A 73 6.00 4.62 18.09
C LEU A 73 7.42 4.45 18.69
N GLY A 74 8.48 4.75 17.93
CA GLY A 74 9.87 4.56 18.38
C GLY A 74 10.60 5.81 18.90
N SER A 75 10.19 7.02 18.55
CA SER A 75 10.94 8.24 18.88
C SER A 75 10.39 8.96 20.12
N LYS A 76 10.29 8.24 21.24
CA LYS A 76 10.07 8.86 22.56
C LYS A 76 10.77 8.11 23.71
N GLN A 77 11.93 7.50 23.49
CA GLN A 77 12.84 7.14 24.59
C GLN A 77 14.31 7.15 24.14
N HIS A 78 14.94 8.33 24.18
CA HIS A 78 16.15 8.64 24.95
C HIS A 78 16.72 10.00 24.53
#